data_AF-A0A953NV17-F1
#
_entry.id   AF-A0A953NV17-F1
#
_cell.length_a   1.000
_cell.length_b   1.000
_cell.length_c   1.000
_cell.angle_alpha   90.00
_cell.angle_beta   90.00
_cell.angle_gamma   90.00
#
_symmetry.space_group_name_H-M   'P 1'
#
loop_
_entity.id
_entity.type
_entity.pdbx_description
1 polymer ?
#
loop_
_entity_poly.entity_id
_entity_poly.type
_entity_poly.pdbx_seq_one_letter_code
_entity_poly.pdbx_strand_id
1 'polypeptide(L)' 'MGYESSVQVIERANHTRQYYLICPAPLAQALEIEKGEVIEWVVEDKHTLIIKRTQRRADTSAPKRKHRG' A
#
# COMPACT_ATOMS: atom_id res chain seq x y z
N MET A 1 -1.39 -21.15 -0.29
CA MET A 1 0.04 -20.78 -0.37
C MET A 1 0.21 -19.44 0.30
N GLY A 2 1.01 -19.35 1.36
CA GLY A 2 1.33 -18.08 2.02
C GLY A 2 2.63 -17.52 1.47
N TYR A 3 2.73 -16.20 1.39
CA TYR A 3 3.99 -15.53 1.12
C TYR A 3 4.43 -14.82 2.39
N GLU A 4 5.64 -15.13 2.85
CA GLU A 4 6.21 -14.49 4.04
C GLU A 4 7.08 -13.30 3.61
N SER A 5 7.05 -12.23 4.39
CA SER A 5 7.99 -11.13 4.27
C SER A 5 8.42 -10.65 5.65
N SER A 6 9.66 -10.18 5.73
CA SER A 6 10.20 -9.61 6.97
C SER A 6 9.75 -8.16 7.12
N VAL A 7 9.39 -7.79 8.34
CA VAL A 7 9.14 -6.39 8.71
C VAL A 7 10.47 -5.64 8.70
N GLN A 8 10.52 -4.51 7.99
CA GLN A 8 11.66 -3.60 8.06
C GLN A 8 11.32 -2.41 8.96
N VAL A 9 12.25 -2.04 9.84
CA VAL A 9 12.10 -0.90 10.73
C VAL A 9 13.17 0.12 10.39
N ILE A 10 12.75 1.32 10.01
CA ILE A 10 13.65 2.45 9.77
C ILE A 10 13.48 3.45 10.89
N GLU A 11 14.54 3.66 11.66
CA GLU A 11 14.61 4.71 12.67
C GLU A 11 15.12 6.01 12.04
N ARG A 12 14.38 7.10 12.22
CA ARG A 12 14.77 8.43 11.74
C ARG A 12 15.33 9.26 12.89
N ALA A 13 16.15 10.26 12.54
CA ALA A 13 16.80 11.17 13.49
C ALA A 13 15.82 11.83 14.50
N ASN A 14 14.55 12.00 14.13
CA ASN A 14 13.51 12.58 14.97
C ASN A 14 12.81 11.55 15.88
N HIS A 15 13.47 10.45 16.26
CA HIS A 15 12.90 9.35 17.05
C HIS A 15 11.64 8.69 16.45
N THR A 16 11.38 8.91 15.17
CA THR A 16 10.23 8.34 14.47
C THR A 16 10.63 6.97 13.91
N ARG A 17 9.82 5.95 14.20
CA ARG A 17 9.97 4.60 13.64
C ARG A 17 8.98 4.41 12.50
N GLN A 18 9.49 4.00 11.35
CA GLN A 18 8.68 3.61 10.21
C GLN A 18 8.79 2.11 10.03
N TYR A 19 7.66 1.42 10.07
CA TYR A 19 7.56 -0.02 9.83
C TYR A 19 7.09 -0.23 8.40
N TYR A 20 7.84 -1.01 7.65
CA TYR A 20 7.53 -1.35 6.27
C TYR A 20 7.21 -2.82 6.17
N LEU A 21 6.08 -3.09 5.52
CA LEU A 21 5.67 -4.42 5.09
C LEU A 21 5.84 -4.47 3.58
N ILE A 22 6.68 -5.39 3.12
CA ILE A 22 6.99 -5.54 1.70
C ILE A 22 6.03 -6.54 1.10
N CYS A 23 5.36 -6.16 0.01
CA CYS A 23 4.60 -7.09 -0.83
C CYS A 23 5.58 -7.90 -1.69
N PRO A 24 5.66 -9.24 -1.54
CA PRO A 24 6.55 -10.07 -2.35
C PRO A 24 6.21 -9.96 -3.84
N ALA A 25 7.23 -9.91 -4.70
CA ALA A 25 7.04 -9.74 -6.14
C ALA A 25 6.08 -10.78 -6.79
N PRO A 26 6.13 -12.08 -6.44
CA PRO A 26 5.18 -13.06 -7.00
C PRO A 26 3.73 -12.80 -6.56
N LEU A 27 3.52 -12.31 -5.33
CA LEU A 27 2.18 -11.95 -4.84
C LEU A 27 1.66 -10.70 -5.57
N ALA A 28 2.50 -9.68 -5.72
CA ALA A 28 2.14 -8.48 -6.46
C ALA A 28 1.79 -8.77 -7.93
N GLN A 29 2.51 -9.68 -8.57
CA GLN A 29 2.22 -10.13 -9.94
C GLN A 29 0.92 -10.92 -10.01
N ALA A 30 0.71 -11.89 -9.11
CA ALA A 30 -0.50 -12.69 -9.08
C ALA A 30 -1.77 -11.87 -8.80
N LEU A 31 -1.62 -10.75 -8.07
CA LEU A 31 -2.70 -9.81 -7.79
C LEU A 31 -2.79 -8.69 -8.82
N GLU A 32 -1.90 -8.61 -9.81
CA GLU A 32 -1.85 -7.52 -10.80
C GLU A 32 -1.88 -6.13 -10.11
N ILE A 33 -1.03 -5.96 -9.08
CA ILE A 33 -0.95 -4.70 -8.34
C ILE A 33 -0.27 -3.63 -9.22
N GLU A 34 -0.91 -2.48 -9.33
CA GLU A 34 -0.36 -1.34 -10.08
C GLU A 34 0.27 -0.29 -9.16
N LYS A 35 1.26 0.44 -9.68
CA LYS A 35 1.87 1.56 -8.96
C LYS A 35 0.80 2.63 -8.67
N GLY A 36 0.66 2.99 -7.40
CA GLY A 36 -0.27 4.04 -6.96
C GLY A 36 -1.68 3.54 -6.64
N GLU A 37 -1.93 2.22 -6.68
CA GLU A 37 -3.17 1.65 -6.19
C GLU A 37 -3.36 1.90 -4.70
N VAL A 38 -4.61 2.17 -4.30
CA VAL A 38 -4.99 2.36 -2.90
C VAL A 38 -5.47 1.04 -2.32
N ILE A 39 -4.77 0.60 -1.29
CA ILE A 39 -5.05 -0.64 -0.56
C ILE A 39 -5.46 -0.29 0.86
N GLU A 40 -6.56 -0.87 1.32
CA GLU A 40 -7.04 -0.75 2.70
C GLU A 40 -6.43 -1.85 3.58
N TRP A 41 -6.02 -1.45 4.78
CA TRP A 41 -5.47 -2.32 5.80
C TRP A 41 -6.45 -2.39 6.97
N VAL A 42 -6.93 -3.58 7.28
CA VAL A 42 -7.86 -3.82 8.39
C VAL A 42 -7.16 -4.68 9.43
N VAL A 43 -7.14 -4.21 10.68
CA VAL A 43 -6.68 -5.01 11.82
C VAL A 43 -7.81 -5.93 12.24
N GLU A 44 -7.64 -7.23 12.05
CA GLU A 44 -8.57 -8.24 12.56
C GLU A 44 -8.23 -8.56 14.01
N ASP A 45 -6.95 -8.82 14.29
CA ASP A 45 -6.43 -9.05 15.65
C ASP A 45 -4.92 -8.71 15.74
N LYS A 46 -4.26 -9.11 16.84
CA LYS A 46 -2.81 -8.85 17.09
C LYS A 46 -1.86 -9.59 16.14
N HIS A 47 -2.33 -10.67 15.52
CA HIS A 47 -1.56 -11.57 14.67
C HIS A 47 -2.02 -11.50 13.20
N THR A 48 -3.20 -10.92 12.94
CA THR A 48 -3.84 -10.97 11.63
C THR A 48 -4.19 -9.58 11.10
N LEU A 49 -3.71 -9.30 9.88
CA LEU A 49 -4.09 -8.13 9.08
C LEU A 49 -4.81 -8.61 7.82
N ILE A 50 -5.92 -7.96 7.49
CA ILE A 50 -6.64 -8.18 6.24
C ILE A 50 -6.29 -7.04 5.29
N ILE A 51 -5.82 -7.39 4.10
CA ILE A 51 -5.53 -6.45 3.03
C ILE A 51 -6.68 -6.48 2.02
N LYS A 52 -7.35 -5.34 1.84
CA LYS A 52 -8.45 -5.20 0.88
C LYS A 52 -8.04 -4.25 -0.24
N ARG A 53 -8.18 -4.70 -1.47
CA ARG A 53 -8.04 -3.82 -2.64
C ARG A 53 -9.28 -2.94 -2.71
N THR A 54 -9.09 -1.63 -2.73
CA THR A 54 -10.20 -0.73 -3.05
C THR A 54 -10.48 -0.92 -4.53
N GLN A 55 -11.73 -1.18 -4.93
CA GLN A 55 -12.07 -1.11 -6.35
C GLN A 55 -11.60 0.25 -6.84
N ARG A 56 -10.75 0.26 -7.88
CA ARG A 56 -10.30 1.49 -8.53
C ARG A 56 -11.56 2.31 -8.78
N ARG A 57 -11.73 3.42 -8.05
CA ARG A 57 -12.79 4.37 -8.39
C ARG A 57 -12.50 4.73 -9.83
N ALA A 58 -13.40 4.36 -10.74
CA ALA A 58 -13.32 4.79 -12.12
C ALA A 58 -13.06 6.30 -12.09
N ASP A 59 -11.93 6.69 -12.67
CA ASP A 59 -11.33 8.01 -12.54
C ASP A 59 -12.39 9.11 -12.75
N THR A 60 -12.84 9.77 -11.69
CA THR A 60 -13.44 11.11 -11.82
C THR A 60 -12.30 12.11 -11.96
N SER A 61 -11.58 12.02 -13.08
CA SER A 61 -10.58 13.00 -13.48
C SER A 61 -11.28 14.30 -13.84
N ALA A 62 -11.57 15.14 -12.84
CA ALA A 62 -11.83 16.55 -13.09
C ALA A 62 -10.51 17.19 -13.57
N PRO A 63 -10.48 17.86 -14.75
CA PRO A 63 -9.25 18.41 -15.27
C PRO A 63 -8.75 19.54 -14.36
N LYS A 64 -7.52 19.39 -13.84
CA LYS A 64 -6.79 20.49 -13.20
C LYS A 64 -6.60 21.61 -14.23
N ARG A 65 -7.34 22.71 -14.07
CA ARG A 65 -7.08 23.97 -14.79
C ARG A 65 -5.62 24.37 -14.55
N LYS A 66 -4.80 24.35 -15.61
CA LYS A 66 -3.47 24.96 -15.62
C LYS A 66 -3.64 26.47 -15.43
N HIS A 67 -3.22 27.00 -14.30
CA HIS A 67 -3.03 28.45 -14.17
C HIS A 67 -1.72 28.79 -14.88
N ARG A 68 -1.84 29.48 -16.04
CA ARG A 68 -0.73 30.19 -16.70
C ARG A 68 -0.30 31.34 -15.78
N GLY A 69 0.99 31.40 -15.47
CA GLY A 69 1.73 32.57 -15.01
C GLY A 69 2.93 32.73 -15.92
#